data_AF-A0A946X7V9-F1
#
_entry.id   AF-A0A946X7V9-F1
#
_cell.length_a   1.000
_cell.length_b   1.000
_cell.length_c   1.000
_cell.angle_alpha   90.00
_cell.angle_beta   90.00
_cell.angle_gamma   90.00
#
_symmetry.space_group_name_H-M   'P 1'
#
loop_
_entity.id
_entity.type
_entity.pdbx_description
1 polymer ?
#
loop_
_entity_poly.entity_id
_entity_poly.type
_entity_poly.pdbx_seq_one_letter_code
_entity_poly.pdbx_strand_id
1 'polypeptide(L)'
;MNNNAPSDTPVLSFLGPQGTFTDQALRTQEDLKEMSLTPTVSISEALQRVNDGRADLGFVAIENSIEGSVNITQDTLTFDTDLLIQREVVISVQMNLLVRPGTKIADITEVVSFPHATAQCRGWLAKNLPQAKHQAANSTADAARQLAESGEPHTAAIGTARAAEVYGLDILASAIEDHHENQTRFVLVAKEGIPAPTGHDKTSLVVFQRADRPGSLLGILQEFAARAINLTRLESRPTKQGLGDYCFLMDVEGHVADELVADCLRNLHMKHGEVKFLGSYPSGSGSGNGDADLRSAASTESAAADVWLTEVRKQIQG
;
A
#
# COMPACT_ATOMS: atom_id res chain seq x y z
N MET A 1 -43.05 5.69 8.61
CA MET A 1 -41.97 5.63 9.62
C MET A 1 -40.82 4.90 8.96
N ASN A 2 -39.90 5.64 8.34
CA ASN A 2 -38.73 5.06 7.69
C ASN A 2 -37.67 4.80 8.77
N ASN A 3 -37.48 3.53 9.10
CA ASN A 3 -36.48 3.09 10.05
C ASN A 3 -35.15 2.90 9.29
N ASN A 4 -34.49 4.00 8.92
CA ASN A 4 -33.08 3.98 8.52
C ASN A 4 -32.24 4.21 9.79
N ALA A 5 -32.16 3.20 10.64
CA ALA A 5 -31.01 3.12 11.53
C ALA A 5 -29.78 2.84 10.62
N PRO A 6 -28.67 3.59 10.73
CA PRO A 6 -27.44 3.21 10.06
C PRO A 6 -27.10 1.78 10.49
N SER A 7 -26.70 0.91 9.54
CA SER A 7 -26.22 -0.42 9.88
C SER A 7 -25.00 -0.27 10.79
N ASP A 8 -25.01 -0.89 11.97
CA ASP A 8 -23.89 -0.91 12.93
C ASP A 8 -22.62 -1.59 12.39
N THR A 9 -22.66 -2.15 11.18
CA THR A 9 -21.50 -2.77 10.53
C THR A 9 -20.61 -1.71 9.88
N PRO A 10 -19.32 -1.62 10.26
CA PRO A 10 -18.36 -0.72 9.63
C PRO A 10 -18.28 -0.90 8.11
N VAL A 11 -18.16 0.21 7.39
CA VAL A 11 -18.10 0.28 5.94
C VAL A 11 -16.64 0.44 5.50
N LEU A 12 -16.21 -0.43 4.59
CA LEU A 12 -14.87 -0.38 4.00
C LEU A 12 -14.97 -0.11 2.50
N SER A 13 -14.38 0.99 2.03
CA SER A 13 -14.27 1.30 0.60
C SER A 13 -12.93 0.90 0.00
N PHE A 14 -12.93 0.33 -1.20
CA PHE A 14 -11.73 -0.15 -1.88
C PHE A 14 -11.86 -0.02 -3.40
N LEU A 15 -10.73 -0.03 -4.12
CA LEU A 15 -10.73 0.00 -5.59
C LEU A 15 -11.38 -1.27 -6.17
N GLY A 16 -12.54 -1.10 -6.80
CA GLY A 16 -13.22 -2.13 -7.56
C GLY A 16 -12.70 -2.27 -9.01
N PRO A 17 -13.34 -3.12 -9.83
CA PRO A 17 -14.48 -3.99 -9.48
C PRO A 17 -14.07 -5.17 -8.57
N GLN A 18 -15.03 -6.02 -8.19
CA GLN A 18 -14.72 -7.29 -7.53
C GLN A 18 -13.83 -8.16 -8.43
N GLY A 19 -12.93 -8.95 -7.84
CA GLY A 19 -11.93 -9.73 -8.58
C GLY A 19 -10.59 -9.03 -8.81
N THR A 20 -10.41 -7.77 -8.40
CA THR A 20 -9.09 -7.10 -8.48
C THR A 20 -8.09 -7.68 -7.47
N PHE A 21 -6.81 -7.35 -7.63
CA PHE A 21 -5.81 -7.63 -6.60
C PHE A 21 -6.14 -6.95 -5.26
N THR A 22 -6.80 -5.79 -5.28
CA THR A 22 -7.29 -5.11 -4.07
C THR A 22 -8.35 -5.95 -3.35
N ASP A 23 -9.35 -6.48 -4.08
CA ASP A 23 -10.35 -7.41 -3.51
C ASP A 23 -9.69 -8.67 -2.96
N GLN A 24 -8.72 -9.24 -3.68
CA GLN A 24 -7.97 -10.41 -3.22
C GLN A 24 -7.18 -10.12 -1.93
N ALA A 25 -6.42 -9.02 -1.90
CA ALA A 25 -5.61 -8.63 -0.74
C ALA A 25 -6.49 -8.38 0.49
N LEU A 26 -7.61 -7.66 0.32
CA LEU A 26 -8.57 -7.41 1.39
C LEU A 26 -9.07 -8.71 2.01
N ARG A 27 -9.38 -9.71 1.18
CA ARG A 27 -9.95 -10.98 1.64
C ARG A 27 -8.97 -11.91 2.35
N THR A 28 -7.68 -11.61 2.29
CA THR A 28 -6.69 -12.29 3.14
C THR A 28 -6.80 -11.89 4.60
N GLN A 29 -7.55 -10.82 4.90
CA GLN A 29 -7.73 -10.27 6.24
C GLN A 29 -9.11 -10.69 6.77
N GLU A 30 -9.12 -11.57 7.77
CA GLU A 30 -10.34 -12.14 8.35
C GLU A 30 -11.28 -11.08 8.95
N ASP A 31 -10.72 -10.03 9.55
CA ASP A 31 -11.49 -8.93 10.11
C ASP A 31 -12.08 -8.01 9.04
N LEU A 32 -11.37 -7.78 7.94
CA LEU A 32 -11.82 -6.89 6.88
C LEU A 32 -12.87 -7.53 5.97
N LYS A 33 -12.75 -8.83 5.68
CA LYS A 33 -13.64 -9.51 4.72
C LYS A 33 -15.09 -9.63 5.19
N GLU A 34 -15.34 -9.52 6.50
CA GLU A 34 -16.67 -9.56 7.14
C GLU A 34 -17.34 -8.18 7.24
N MET A 35 -16.64 -7.10 6.85
CA MET A 35 -17.17 -5.73 6.86
C MET A 35 -18.16 -5.48 5.71
N SER A 36 -18.86 -4.34 5.75
CA SER A 36 -19.67 -3.88 4.62
C SER A 36 -18.79 -3.32 3.51
N LEU A 37 -18.42 -4.18 2.56
CA LEU A 37 -17.48 -3.88 1.47
C LEU A 37 -18.14 -3.04 0.36
N THR A 38 -17.56 -1.87 0.07
CA THR A 38 -18.03 -0.94 -0.97
C THR A 38 -16.96 -0.76 -2.06
N PRO A 39 -17.06 -1.43 -3.21
CA PRO A 39 -16.16 -1.18 -4.33
C PRO A 39 -16.39 0.21 -4.91
N THR A 40 -15.31 0.92 -5.25
CA THR A 40 -15.32 2.23 -5.91
C THR A 40 -14.72 2.16 -7.31
N VAL A 41 -14.96 3.18 -8.15
CA VAL A 41 -14.42 3.20 -9.52
C VAL A 41 -12.98 3.72 -9.59
N SER A 42 -12.48 4.33 -8.50
CA SER A 42 -11.12 4.83 -8.42
C SER A 42 -10.56 4.79 -6.99
N ILE A 43 -9.22 4.81 -6.87
CA ILE A 43 -8.52 4.92 -5.59
C ILE A 43 -8.85 6.25 -4.89
N SER A 44 -8.85 7.36 -5.64
CA SER A 44 -9.19 8.67 -5.10
C SER A 44 -10.59 8.66 -4.48
N GLU A 45 -11.57 8.05 -5.13
CA GLU A 45 -12.91 7.90 -4.54
C GLU A 45 -12.90 7.04 -3.27
N ALA A 46 -12.16 5.92 -3.23
CA ALA A 46 -12.06 5.09 -2.03
C ALA A 46 -11.50 5.88 -0.83
N LEU A 47 -10.50 6.72 -1.05
CA LEU A 47 -9.91 7.55 0.00
C LEU A 47 -10.86 8.70 0.40
N GLN A 48 -11.45 9.40 -0.57
CA GLN A 48 -12.35 10.52 -0.30
C GLN A 48 -13.61 10.08 0.45
N ARG A 49 -14.13 8.87 0.20
CA ARG A 49 -15.24 8.32 0.98
C ARG A 49 -14.92 8.24 2.46
N VAL A 50 -13.70 7.86 2.84
CA VAL A 50 -13.27 7.81 4.24
C VAL A 50 -13.12 9.23 4.81
N ASN A 51 -12.46 10.10 4.05
CA ASN A 51 -12.25 11.50 4.43
C ASN A 51 -13.58 12.23 4.74
N ASP A 52 -14.59 12.00 3.89
CA ASP A 52 -15.94 12.55 3.98
C ASP A 52 -16.82 11.87 5.04
N GLY A 53 -16.37 10.77 5.67
CA GLY A 53 -17.17 9.98 6.60
C GLY A 53 -18.28 9.14 5.95
N ARG A 54 -18.16 8.84 4.64
CA ARG A 54 -19.04 7.94 3.88
C ARG A 54 -18.58 6.47 3.92
N ALA A 55 -17.42 6.21 4.51
CA ALA A 55 -16.88 4.90 4.85
C ALA A 55 -16.01 5.07 6.11
N ASP A 56 -15.89 4.03 6.92
CA ASP A 56 -15.06 4.04 8.13
C ASP A 56 -13.60 3.77 7.78
N LEU A 57 -13.38 2.90 6.79
CA LEU A 57 -12.05 2.44 6.37
C LEU A 57 -11.88 2.49 4.85
N GLY A 58 -10.64 2.70 4.41
CA GLY A 58 -10.25 2.67 3.01
C GLY A 58 -9.15 1.64 2.79
N PHE A 59 -9.23 0.84 1.73
CA PHE A 59 -8.20 -0.14 1.40
C PHE A 59 -7.71 0.03 -0.03
N VAL A 60 -6.44 0.40 -0.20
CA VAL A 60 -5.88 0.80 -1.49
C VAL A 60 -4.44 0.31 -1.66
N ALA A 61 -4.03 0.06 -2.91
CA ALA A 61 -2.64 -0.21 -3.23
C ALA A 61 -1.82 1.07 -3.07
N ILE A 62 -0.61 0.97 -2.51
CA ILE A 62 0.32 2.10 -2.38
C ILE A 62 1.59 1.90 -3.20
N GLU A 63 1.98 0.66 -3.47
CA GLU A 63 3.26 0.33 -4.10
C GLU A 63 3.22 -1.08 -4.71
N ASN A 64 3.91 -1.28 -5.83
CA ASN A 64 4.17 -2.57 -6.46
C ASN A 64 5.68 -2.74 -6.71
N SER A 65 6.21 -3.94 -6.52
CA SER A 65 7.65 -4.19 -6.61
C SER A 65 8.23 -4.08 -8.03
N ILE A 66 7.39 -4.13 -9.07
CA ILE A 66 7.82 -3.99 -10.48
C ILE A 66 7.42 -2.62 -11.04
N GLU A 67 6.17 -2.20 -10.84
CA GLU A 67 5.61 -0.96 -11.40
C GLU A 67 5.93 0.28 -10.55
N GLY A 68 6.46 0.07 -9.33
CA GLY A 68 6.79 1.12 -8.39
C GLY A 68 5.57 1.69 -7.67
N SER A 69 5.65 2.96 -7.30
CA SER A 69 4.66 3.61 -6.44
C SER A 69 3.34 3.93 -7.14
N VAL A 70 2.24 3.71 -6.41
CA VAL A 70 0.90 4.07 -6.85
C VAL A 70 0.69 5.56 -6.60
N ASN A 71 1.14 6.36 -7.57
CA ASN A 71 1.19 7.83 -7.50
C ASN A 71 -0.12 8.48 -7.04
N ILE A 72 -1.28 7.98 -7.48
CA ILE A 72 -2.58 8.54 -7.09
C ILE A 72 -2.86 8.36 -5.59
N THR A 73 -2.50 7.21 -5.01
CA THR A 73 -2.64 6.96 -3.58
C THR A 73 -1.75 7.90 -2.79
N GLN A 74 -0.49 8.01 -3.19
CA GLN A 74 0.47 8.90 -2.56
C GLN A 74 0.07 10.37 -2.62
N ASP A 75 -0.34 10.85 -3.80
CA ASP A 75 -0.79 12.22 -3.98
C ASP A 75 -2.03 12.51 -3.14
N THR A 76 -3.03 11.62 -3.13
CA THR A 76 -4.26 11.83 -2.35
C THR A 76 -4.03 11.79 -0.84
N LEU A 77 -3.16 10.90 -0.35
CA LEU A 77 -2.76 10.90 1.07
C LEU A 77 -1.92 12.15 1.41
N THR A 78 -1.11 12.65 0.48
CA THR A 78 -0.23 13.80 0.72
C THR A 78 -0.98 15.12 0.69
N PHE A 79 -1.82 15.35 -0.31
CA PHE A 79 -2.36 16.68 -0.63
C PHE A 79 -3.87 16.82 -0.41
N ASP A 80 -4.63 15.72 -0.44
CA ASP A 80 -6.10 15.82 -0.56
C ASP A 80 -6.87 15.33 0.69
N THR A 81 -6.19 14.67 1.63
CA THR A 81 -6.82 14.04 2.81
C THR A 81 -5.91 14.06 4.02
N ASP A 82 -6.45 13.94 5.25
CA ASP A 82 -5.66 13.79 6.49
C ASP A 82 -5.78 12.37 7.08
N LEU A 83 -5.92 11.37 6.20
CA LEU A 83 -6.10 9.98 6.60
C LEU A 83 -4.81 9.39 7.18
N LEU A 84 -4.98 8.51 8.16
CA LEU A 84 -3.91 7.78 8.82
C LEU A 84 -3.92 6.31 8.39
N ILE A 85 -2.76 5.81 7.97
CA ILE A 85 -2.52 4.40 7.69
C ILE A 85 -2.55 3.63 9.02
N GLN A 86 -3.39 2.60 9.06
CA GLN A 86 -3.66 1.76 10.22
C GLN A 86 -2.98 0.39 10.11
N ARG A 87 -2.71 -0.08 8.89
CA ARG A 87 -2.16 -1.40 8.60
C ARG A 87 -1.61 -1.41 7.18
N GLU A 88 -0.58 -2.20 6.93
CA GLU A 88 -0.21 -2.60 5.58
C GLU A 88 -0.43 -4.10 5.34
N VAL A 89 -0.72 -4.46 4.09
CA VAL A 89 -0.92 -5.84 3.65
C VAL A 89 -0.13 -6.03 2.37
N VAL A 90 0.74 -7.05 2.32
CA VAL A 90 1.53 -7.38 1.14
C VAL A 90 1.07 -8.73 0.62
N ILE A 91 0.73 -8.80 -0.67
CA ILE A 91 0.43 -10.06 -1.35
C ILE A 91 1.29 -10.21 -2.60
N SER A 92 1.63 -11.46 -2.94
CA SER A 92 2.23 -11.77 -4.23
C SER A 92 1.22 -11.60 -5.37
N VAL A 93 1.67 -11.02 -6.47
CA VAL A 93 0.91 -10.84 -7.70
C VAL A 93 0.99 -12.14 -8.51
N GLN A 94 0.03 -13.03 -8.26
CA GLN A 94 -0.10 -14.27 -9.01
C GLN A 94 -1.13 -14.11 -10.14
N MET A 95 -0.70 -14.30 -11.38
CA MET A 95 -1.53 -14.27 -12.57
C MET A 95 -1.95 -15.69 -12.95
N ASN A 96 -3.20 -15.87 -13.37
CA ASN A 96 -3.76 -17.17 -13.70
C ASN A 96 -4.45 -17.11 -15.07
N LEU A 97 -4.38 -18.20 -15.83
CA LEU A 97 -5.16 -18.38 -17.04
C LEU A 97 -6.56 -18.90 -16.66
N LEU A 98 -7.56 -18.05 -16.83
CA LEU A 98 -8.96 -18.29 -16.51
C LEU A 98 -9.72 -18.70 -17.78
N VAL A 99 -10.60 -19.68 -17.65
CA VAL A 99 -11.46 -20.17 -18.73
C VAL A 99 -12.87 -20.44 -18.23
N ARG A 100 -13.85 -20.51 -19.13
CA ARG A 100 -15.18 -21.01 -18.74
C ARG A 100 -15.11 -22.52 -18.48
N PRO A 101 -15.93 -23.05 -17.55
CA PRO A 101 -15.88 -24.47 -17.19
C PRO A 101 -15.95 -25.41 -18.38
N GLY A 102 -15.06 -26.40 -18.39
CA GLY A 102 -14.97 -27.41 -19.46
C GLY A 102 -14.14 -27.02 -20.70
N THR A 103 -13.64 -25.78 -20.78
CA THR A 103 -12.73 -25.35 -21.86
C THR A 103 -11.36 -26.02 -21.72
N LYS A 104 -10.80 -26.55 -22.81
CA LYS A 104 -9.45 -27.14 -22.81
C LYS A 104 -8.44 -26.15 -23.37
N ILE A 105 -7.17 -26.31 -22.96
CA ILE A 105 -6.09 -25.43 -23.42
C ILE A 105 -5.92 -25.43 -24.95
N ALA A 106 -6.13 -26.58 -25.59
CA ALA A 106 -6.02 -26.74 -27.04
C ALA A 106 -7.12 -25.99 -27.81
N ASP A 107 -8.20 -25.62 -27.13
CA ASP A 107 -9.33 -24.91 -27.72
C ASP A 107 -9.13 -23.40 -27.66
N ILE A 108 -8.07 -22.87 -27.03
CA ILE A 108 -7.90 -21.43 -26.81
C ILE A 108 -7.29 -20.76 -28.05
N THR A 109 -7.99 -19.79 -28.63
CA THR A 109 -7.54 -18.97 -29.76
C THR A 109 -7.38 -17.50 -29.42
N GLU A 110 -7.90 -17.06 -28.27
CA GLU A 110 -7.87 -15.67 -27.83
C GLU A 110 -7.63 -15.56 -26.33
N VAL A 111 -6.82 -14.57 -25.94
CA VAL A 111 -6.50 -14.26 -24.55
C VAL A 111 -6.78 -12.78 -24.29
N VAL A 112 -7.69 -12.52 -23.35
CA VAL A 112 -8.09 -11.16 -22.94
C VAL A 112 -7.43 -10.80 -21.61
N SER A 113 -6.78 -9.64 -21.53
CA SER A 113 -6.36 -9.09 -20.22
C SER A 113 -5.99 -7.61 -20.29
N PHE A 114 -5.67 -7.05 -19.13
CA PHE A 114 -5.00 -5.76 -19.04
C PHE A 114 -3.61 -5.84 -19.70
N PRO A 115 -3.20 -4.87 -20.54
CA PRO A 115 -1.94 -4.96 -21.28
C PRO A 115 -0.70 -5.25 -20.43
N HIS A 116 -0.62 -4.72 -19.20
CA HIS A 116 0.51 -4.98 -18.29
C HIS A 116 0.51 -6.44 -17.82
N ALA A 117 -0.66 -7.03 -17.52
CA ALA A 117 -0.77 -8.43 -17.13
C ALA A 117 -0.37 -9.37 -18.27
N THR A 118 -0.82 -9.08 -19.50
CA THR A 118 -0.40 -9.84 -20.70
C THR A 118 1.11 -9.74 -20.92
N ALA A 119 1.70 -8.56 -20.74
CA ALA A 119 3.15 -8.37 -20.87
C ALA A 119 3.94 -9.13 -19.81
N GLN A 120 3.43 -9.23 -18.57
CA GLN A 120 4.02 -9.98 -17.47
C GLN A 120 3.87 -11.50 -17.61
N CYS A 121 3.10 -12.02 -18.57
CA CYS A 121 2.90 -13.47 -18.78
C CYS A 121 3.42 -13.92 -20.16
N ARG A 122 4.27 -13.11 -20.81
CA ARG A 122 4.63 -13.30 -22.23
C ARG A 122 5.40 -14.60 -22.43
N GLY A 123 6.30 -14.96 -21.51
CA GLY A 123 7.08 -16.19 -21.60
C GLY A 123 6.18 -17.43 -21.58
N TRP A 124 5.22 -17.47 -20.65
CA TRP A 124 4.26 -18.56 -20.57
C TRP A 124 3.34 -18.63 -21.79
N LEU A 125 2.82 -17.48 -22.24
CA LEU A 125 1.94 -17.39 -23.41
C LEU A 125 2.62 -17.85 -24.69
N ALA A 126 3.86 -17.41 -24.95
CA ALA A 126 4.61 -17.81 -26.13
C ALA A 126 4.89 -19.32 -26.17
N LYS A 127 5.06 -19.96 -25.00
CA LYS A 127 5.32 -21.40 -24.89
C LYS A 127 4.05 -22.24 -25.06
N ASN A 128 2.93 -21.81 -24.49
CA ASN A 128 1.74 -22.65 -24.35
C ASN A 128 0.61 -22.28 -25.32
N LEU A 129 0.51 -21.00 -25.71
CA LEU A 129 -0.52 -20.46 -26.59
C LEU A 129 0.09 -19.58 -27.72
N PRO A 130 1.07 -20.10 -28.50
CA PRO A 130 1.83 -19.28 -29.46
C PRO A 130 0.99 -18.67 -30.60
N GLN A 131 -0.21 -19.19 -30.85
CA GLN A 131 -1.11 -18.74 -31.92
C GLN A 131 -2.31 -17.93 -31.40
N ALA A 132 -2.44 -17.76 -30.08
CA ALA A 132 -3.55 -17.03 -29.51
C ALA A 132 -3.43 -15.54 -29.79
N LYS A 133 -4.53 -14.89 -30.16
CA LYS A 133 -4.61 -13.44 -30.29
C LYS A 133 -4.75 -12.81 -28.90
N HIS A 134 -4.17 -11.63 -28.72
CA HIS A 134 -4.28 -10.88 -27.47
C HIS A 134 -5.24 -9.70 -27.62
N GLN A 135 -6.25 -9.65 -26.77
CA GLN A 135 -7.20 -8.55 -26.70
C GLN A 135 -6.99 -7.78 -25.39
N ALA A 136 -7.06 -6.45 -25.47
CA ALA A 136 -6.92 -5.58 -24.32
C ALA A 136 -8.26 -5.39 -23.58
N ALA A 137 -8.21 -5.48 -22.26
CA ALA A 137 -9.30 -5.09 -21.35
C ALA A 137 -8.84 -3.96 -20.42
N ASN A 138 -9.78 -3.36 -19.69
CA ASN A 138 -9.49 -2.23 -18.81
C ASN A 138 -8.81 -2.63 -17.50
N SER A 139 -9.00 -3.88 -17.06
CA SER A 139 -8.32 -4.48 -15.91
C SER A 139 -8.33 -6.01 -16.02
N THR A 140 -7.56 -6.70 -15.19
CA THR A 140 -7.59 -8.17 -15.09
C THR A 140 -8.95 -8.70 -14.62
N ALA A 141 -9.61 -7.98 -13.71
CA ALA A 141 -10.96 -8.29 -13.26
C ALA A 141 -12.01 -8.06 -14.36
N ASP A 142 -11.86 -6.98 -15.14
CA ASP A 142 -12.73 -6.71 -16.29
C ASP A 142 -12.56 -7.77 -17.38
N ALA A 143 -11.35 -8.26 -17.62
CA ALA A 143 -11.12 -9.36 -18.56
C ALA A 143 -11.82 -10.66 -18.14
N ALA A 144 -11.78 -11.01 -16.85
CA ALA A 144 -12.51 -12.15 -16.32
C ALA A 144 -14.04 -11.97 -16.44
N ARG A 145 -14.54 -10.78 -16.14
CA ARG A 145 -15.96 -10.43 -16.33
C ARG A 145 -16.39 -10.56 -17.79
N GLN A 146 -15.62 -9.99 -18.72
CA GLN A 146 -15.87 -10.08 -20.16
C GLN A 146 -15.91 -11.55 -20.63
N LEU A 147 -14.97 -12.38 -20.18
CA LEU A 147 -14.94 -13.80 -20.52
C LEU A 147 -16.18 -14.57 -20.03
N ALA A 148 -16.66 -14.24 -18.84
CA ALA A 148 -17.86 -14.85 -18.27
C ALA A 148 -19.14 -14.41 -19.01
N GLU A 149 -19.20 -13.15 -19.47
CA GLU A 149 -20.39 -12.56 -20.10
C GLU A 149 -20.45 -12.74 -21.63
N SER A 150 -19.32 -12.76 -22.35
CA SER A 150 -19.29 -12.60 -23.82
C SER A 150 -19.85 -13.80 -24.60
N GLY A 151 -19.93 -14.98 -23.97
CA GLY A 151 -20.34 -16.23 -24.63
C GLY A 151 -19.39 -16.69 -25.74
N GLU A 152 -18.31 -15.95 -26.04
CA GLU A 152 -17.41 -16.22 -27.15
C GLU A 152 -16.62 -17.51 -26.87
N PRO A 153 -16.79 -18.57 -27.69
CA PRO A 153 -16.07 -19.82 -27.49
C PRO A 153 -14.56 -19.59 -27.70
N HIS A 154 -13.73 -20.46 -27.14
CA HIS A 154 -12.27 -20.46 -27.39
C HIS A 154 -11.48 -19.27 -26.81
N THR A 155 -12.09 -18.51 -25.90
CA THR A 155 -11.47 -17.37 -25.23
C THR A 155 -11.00 -17.75 -23.82
N ALA A 156 -9.83 -17.24 -23.42
CA ALA A 156 -9.33 -17.27 -22.06
C ALA A 156 -9.05 -15.84 -21.56
N ALA A 157 -8.93 -15.67 -20.25
CA ALA A 157 -8.56 -14.41 -19.64
C ALA A 157 -7.34 -14.59 -18.73
N ILE A 158 -6.52 -13.56 -18.59
CA ILE A 158 -5.51 -13.54 -17.53
C ILE A 158 -6.06 -12.73 -16.36
N GLY A 159 -6.12 -13.35 -15.18
CA GLY A 159 -6.69 -12.71 -14.00
C GLY A 159 -6.28 -13.32 -12.67
N THR A 160 -6.84 -12.76 -11.61
CA THR A 160 -6.61 -13.22 -10.23
C THR A 160 -7.42 -14.48 -9.94
N ALA A 161 -7.01 -15.25 -8.93
CA ALA A 161 -7.84 -16.36 -8.45
C ALA A 161 -9.19 -15.85 -7.94
N ARG A 162 -9.20 -14.66 -7.33
CA ARG A 162 -10.43 -14.02 -6.86
C ARG A 162 -11.41 -13.70 -8.00
N ALA A 163 -10.92 -13.25 -9.15
CA ALA A 163 -11.77 -13.02 -10.32
C ALA A 163 -12.38 -14.32 -10.83
N ALA A 164 -11.65 -15.44 -10.78
CA ALA A 164 -12.18 -16.75 -11.14
C ALA A 164 -13.38 -17.13 -10.27
N GLU A 165 -13.25 -16.97 -8.95
CA GLU A 165 -14.35 -17.21 -7.99
C GLU A 165 -15.56 -16.31 -8.24
N VAL A 166 -15.33 -15.00 -8.39
CA VAL A 166 -16.39 -14.00 -8.55
C VAL A 166 -17.22 -14.24 -9.81
N TYR A 167 -16.55 -14.63 -10.91
CA TYR A 167 -17.19 -14.79 -12.21
C TYR A 167 -17.46 -16.24 -12.62
N GLY A 168 -17.27 -17.21 -11.70
CA GLY A 168 -17.56 -18.63 -11.94
C GLY A 168 -16.70 -19.26 -13.05
N LEU A 169 -15.41 -18.89 -13.11
CA LEU A 169 -14.45 -19.38 -14.09
C LEU A 169 -13.52 -20.42 -13.47
N ASP A 170 -13.01 -21.33 -14.31
CA ASP A 170 -11.99 -22.30 -13.93
C ASP A 170 -10.59 -21.72 -14.13
N ILE A 171 -9.67 -22.04 -13.21
CA ILE A 171 -8.25 -21.77 -13.37
C ILE A 171 -7.63 -22.94 -14.14
N LEU A 172 -7.27 -22.72 -15.39
CA LEU A 172 -6.67 -23.75 -16.25
C LEU A 172 -5.15 -23.85 -16.04
N ALA A 173 -4.51 -22.73 -15.73
CA ALA A 173 -3.11 -22.67 -15.33
C ALA A 173 -2.91 -21.57 -14.29
N SER A 174 -2.18 -21.88 -13.21
CA SER A 174 -1.88 -20.95 -12.12
C SER A 174 -0.44 -20.44 -12.21
N ALA A 175 -0.18 -19.25 -11.67
CA ALA A 175 1.15 -18.65 -11.56
C ALA A 175 1.88 -18.59 -12.92
N ILE A 176 1.22 -17.97 -13.91
CA ILE A 176 1.73 -17.86 -15.29
C ILE A 176 2.57 -16.61 -15.54
N GLU A 177 2.76 -15.77 -14.52
CA GLU A 177 3.64 -14.61 -14.58
C GLU A 177 5.11 -15.01 -14.75
N ASP A 178 5.86 -14.17 -15.46
CA ASP A 178 7.28 -14.36 -15.75
C ASP A 178 8.15 -14.06 -14.51
N HIS A 179 7.64 -13.32 -13.52
CA HIS A 179 8.34 -12.90 -12.29
C HIS A 179 7.52 -13.22 -11.03
N HIS A 180 7.81 -14.34 -10.36
CA HIS A 180 7.09 -14.79 -9.16
C HIS A 180 7.32 -13.94 -7.90
N GLU A 181 8.36 -13.10 -7.89
CA GLU A 181 8.66 -12.18 -6.78
C GLU A 181 7.86 -10.86 -6.87
N ASN A 182 6.95 -10.72 -7.84
CA ASN A 182 6.09 -9.55 -7.95
C ASN A 182 5.15 -9.46 -6.73
N GLN A 183 5.19 -8.35 -6.03
CA GLN A 183 4.40 -8.09 -4.83
C GLN A 183 3.74 -6.73 -4.91
N THR A 184 2.52 -6.64 -4.41
CA THR A 184 1.82 -5.37 -4.22
C THR A 184 1.56 -5.16 -2.75
N ARG A 185 1.92 -3.96 -2.29
CA ARG A 185 1.66 -3.47 -0.94
C ARG A 185 0.40 -2.60 -0.95
N PHE A 186 -0.49 -2.93 -0.05
CA PHE A 186 -1.75 -2.26 0.20
C PHE A 186 -1.74 -1.64 1.60
N VAL A 187 -2.51 -0.58 1.78
CA VAL A 187 -2.68 0.09 3.07
C VAL A 187 -4.15 0.19 3.41
N LEU A 188 -4.45 -0.06 4.69
CA LEU A 188 -5.73 0.26 5.31
C LEU A 188 -5.60 1.66 5.92
N VAL A 189 -6.55 2.53 5.63
CA VAL A 189 -6.58 3.91 6.13
C VAL A 189 -7.86 4.21 6.88
N ALA A 190 -7.77 5.08 7.87
CA ALA A 190 -8.88 5.61 8.65
C ALA A 190 -8.71 7.11 8.86
N LYS A 191 -9.78 7.80 9.27
CA LYS A 191 -9.74 9.23 9.57
C LYS A 191 -8.98 9.55 10.86
N GLU A 192 -9.06 8.65 11.82
CA GLU A 192 -8.45 8.79 13.15
C GLU A 192 -8.02 7.44 13.68
N GLY A 193 -7.21 7.48 14.75
CA GLY A 193 -6.64 6.29 15.36
C GLY A 193 -5.18 6.08 14.96
N ILE A 194 -4.39 5.68 15.96
CA ILE A 194 -3.03 5.18 15.78
C ILE A 194 -3.01 3.82 16.51
N PRO A 195 -2.76 2.70 15.80
CA PRO A 195 -2.61 1.39 16.43
C PRO A 195 -1.61 1.41 17.59
N ALA A 196 -1.75 0.45 18.50
CA ALA A 196 -0.73 0.25 19.54
C ALA A 196 0.57 -0.28 18.90
N PRO A 197 1.76 0.08 19.44
CA PRO A 197 3.03 -0.42 18.95
C PRO A 197 3.12 -1.94 19.09
N THR A 198 3.65 -2.60 18.07
CA THR A 198 3.88 -4.04 18.04
C THR A 198 5.35 -4.41 18.21
N GLY A 199 6.25 -3.42 18.12
CA GLY A 199 7.71 -3.61 18.09
C GLY A 199 8.26 -3.77 16.67
N HIS A 200 7.43 -4.23 15.74
CA HIS A 200 7.70 -4.34 14.31
C HIS A 200 6.77 -3.40 13.53
N ASP A 201 6.90 -2.11 13.83
CA ASP A 201 6.04 -1.07 13.27
C ASP A 201 6.75 -0.28 12.18
N LYS A 202 5.96 0.35 11.33
CA LYS A 202 6.39 1.33 10.34
C LYS A 202 5.70 2.64 10.63
N THR A 203 6.41 3.74 10.43
CA THR A 203 5.84 5.09 10.45
C THR A 203 5.99 5.70 9.07
N SER A 204 4.88 6.14 8.48
CA SER A 204 4.86 6.87 7.21
C SER A 204 4.68 8.36 7.45
N LEU A 205 5.41 9.18 6.70
CA LEU A 205 5.39 10.63 6.82
C LEU A 205 5.71 11.31 5.50
N VAL A 206 5.29 12.57 5.36
CA VAL A 206 5.69 13.47 4.29
C VAL A 206 6.45 14.64 4.89
N VAL A 207 7.69 14.87 4.45
CA VAL A 207 8.48 16.03 4.84
C VAL A 207 8.48 17.04 3.70
N PHE A 208 7.89 18.21 3.94
CA PHE A 208 7.95 19.34 3.03
C PHE A 208 9.24 20.11 3.28
N GLN A 209 10.01 20.38 2.23
CA GLN A 209 11.24 21.16 2.39
C GLN A 209 10.90 22.61 2.72
N ARG A 210 11.57 23.21 3.71
CA ARG A 210 11.52 24.68 3.92
C ARG A 210 12.03 25.47 2.72
N ALA A 211 13.05 24.94 2.06
CA ALA A 211 13.62 25.50 0.85
C ALA A 211 14.37 24.41 0.09
N ASP A 212 14.23 24.39 -1.23
CA ASP A 212 15.07 23.58 -2.10
C ASP A 212 16.46 24.23 -2.22
N ARG A 213 17.43 23.61 -1.53
CA ARG A 213 18.83 24.03 -1.53
C ARG A 213 19.76 22.83 -1.35
N PRO A 214 21.00 22.89 -1.84
CA PRO A 214 21.98 21.83 -1.60
C PRO A 214 22.07 21.46 -0.12
N GLY A 215 22.00 20.15 0.17
CA GLY A 215 22.04 19.62 1.53
C GLY A 215 20.70 19.60 2.28
N SER A 216 19.61 20.10 1.70
CA SER A 216 18.27 20.08 2.34
C SER A 216 17.80 18.66 2.66
N LEU A 217 17.81 17.74 1.67
CA LEU A 217 17.50 16.33 1.90
C LEU A 217 18.48 15.66 2.88
N LEU A 218 19.78 15.95 2.77
CA LEU A 218 20.78 15.41 3.69
C LEU A 218 20.47 15.80 5.15
N GLY A 219 20.08 17.04 5.39
CA GLY A 219 19.69 17.51 6.72
C GLY A 219 18.48 16.74 7.28
N ILE A 220 17.50 16.41 6.44
CA ILE A 220 16.37 15.57 6.82
C ILE A 220 16.84 14.16 7.17
N LEU A 221 17.63 13.53 6.29
CA LEU A 221 18.13 12.16 6.48
C LEU A 221 19.03 12.03 7.73
N GLN A 222 19.76 13.08 8.09
CA GLN A 222 20.57 13.13 9.31
C GLN A 222 19.72 13.01 10.58
N GLU A 223 18.48 13.48 10.60
CA GLU A 223 17.62 13.34 11.79
C GLU A 223 17.23 11.88 12.06
N PHE A 224 17.12 11.05 11.03
CA PHE A 224 16.88 9.60 11.17
C PHE A 224 18.18 8.87 11.51
N ALA A 225 19.25 9.14 10.75
CA ALA A 225 20.53 8.48 10.92
C ALA A 225 21.13 8.70 12.32
N ALA A 226 21.01 9.91 12.88
CA ALA A 226 21.50 10.25 14.22
C ALA A 226 20.81 9.46 15.34
N ARG A 227 19.67 8.81 15.05
CA ARG A 227 18.85 8.05 16.01
C ARG A 227 18.75 6.57 15.64
N ALA A 228 19.61 6.10 14.72
CA ALA A 228 19.60 4.73 14.21
C ALA A 228 18.21 4.28 13.70
N ILE A 229 17.44 5.19 13.11
CA ILE A 229 16.13 4.89 12.53
C ILE A 229 16.33 4.48 11.07
N ASN A 230 15.95 3.25 10.74
CA ASN A 230 16.04 2.73 9.38
C ASN A 230 14.94 3.32 8.48
N LEU A 231 15.30 3.72 7.26
CA LEU A 231 14.35 4.14 6.23
C LEU A 231 14.10 2.97 5.29
N THR A 232 12.85 2.56 5.17
CA THR A 232 12.42 1.48 4.25
C THR A 232 11.93 2.02 2.92
N ARG A 233 11.55 3.30 2.86
CA ARG A 233 11.18 3.99 1.63
C ARG A 233 11.53 5.47 1.69
N LEU A 234 12.00 6.01 0.56
CA LEU A 234 12.26 7.43 0.36
C LEU A 234 11.95 7.81 -1.09
N GLU A 235 10.96 8.67 -1.30
CA GLU A 235 10.55 9.13 -2.63
C GLU A 235 10.32 10.64 -2.65
N SER A 236 10.78 11.32 -3.69
CA SER A 236 10.48 12.73 -3.92
C SER A 236 9.20 12.91 -4.72
N ARG A 237 8.40 13.90 -4.36
CA ARG A 237 7.16 14.28 -5.05
C ARG A 237 7.13 15.79 -5.24
N PRO A 238 6.78 16.30 -6.43
CA PRO A 238 6.59 17.74 -6.62
C PRO A 238 5.35 18.20 -5.87
N THR A 239 5.44 19.32 -5.14
CA THR A 239 4.33 19.87 -4.35
C THR A 239 3.22 20.51 -5.19
N LYS A 240 3.46 20.66 -6.51
CA LYS A 240 2.61 21.38 -7.48
C LYS A 240 2.52 22.90 -7.23
N GLN A 241 3.29 23.45 -6.29
CA GLN A 241 3.34 24.89 -6.02
C GLN A 241 4.37 25.65 -6.90
N GLY A 242 5.33 24.93 -7.49
CA GLY A 242 6.32 25.48 -8.41
C GLY A 242 7.32 24.42 -8.88
N LEU A 243 8.05 24.72 -9.96
CA LEU A 243 9.18 23.88 -10.38
C LEU A 243 10.30 23.98 -9.35
N GLY A 244 10.83 22.83 -8.91
CA GLY A 244 11.87 22.77 -7.88
C GLY A 244 11.34 22.65 -6.45
N ASP A 245 10.03 22.69 -6.25
CA ASP A 245 9.45 22.50 -4.92
C ASP A 245 9.01 21.04 -4.72
N TYR A 246 9.62 20.37 -3.75
CA TYR A 246 9.45 18.95 -3.49
C TYR A 246 9.10 18.68 -2.02
N CYS A 247 8.30 17.65 -1.83
CA CYS A 247 8.18 16.96 -0.56
C CYS A 247 8.75 15.54 -0.69
N PHE A 248 9.09 14.94 0.45
CA PHE A 248 9.61 13.59 0.50
C PHE A 248 8.66 12.68 1.28
N LEU A 249 8.19 11.63 0.63
CA LEU A 249 7.42 10.56 1.25
C LEU A 249 8.42 9.56 1.81
N MET A 250 8.30 9.27 3.09
CA MET A 250 9.23 8.39 3.80
C MET A 250 8.45 7.36 4.60
N ASP A 251 8.96 6.13 4.57
CA ASP A 251 8.57 5.09 5.50
C ASP A 251 9.78 4.72 6.34
N VAL A 252 9.61 4.71 7.65
CA VAL A 252 10.67 4.40 8.61
C VAL A 252 10.27 3.28 9.55
N GLU A 253 11.24 2.51 10.00
CA GLU A 253 10.99 1.49 11.02
C GLU A 253 10.84 2.14 12.40
N GLY A 254 9.78 1.75 13.09
CA GLY A 254 9.43 2.22 14.41
C GLY A 254 8.07 2.89 14.47
N HIS A 255 7.62 3.11 15.71
CA HIS A 255 6.31 3.65 16.03
C HIS A 255 6.45 5.06 16.60
N VAL A 256 5.48 5.95 16.42
CA VAL A 256 5.49 7.30 17.02
C VAL A 256 5.55 7.31 18.56
N ALA A 257 5.23 6.18 19.18
CA ALA A 257 5.32 5.98 20.63
C ALA A 257 6.75 5.66 21.11
N ASP A 258 7.66 5.31 20.19
CA ASP A 258 9.08 5.14 20.46
C ASP A 258 9.73 6.51 20.68
N GLU A 259 10.51 6.66 21.75
CA GLU A 259 11.12 7.94 22.13
C GLU A 259 12.08 8.48 21.05
N LEU A 260 12.83 7.61 20.37
CA LEU A 260 13.74 8.00 19.31
C LEU A 260 12.98 8.48 18.07
N VAL A 261 11.90 7.79 17.69
CA VAL A 261 11.04 8.21 16.58
C VAL A 261 10.34 9.52 16.92
N ALA A 262 9.80 9.66 18.13
CA ALA A 262 9.16 10.88 18.60
C ALA A 262 10.14 12.07 18.61
N ASP A 263 11.38 11.87 19.06
CA ASP A 263 12.40 12.90 19.02
C ASP A 263 12.84 13.26 17.59
N CYS A 264 12.92 12.28 16.69
CA CYS A 264 13.16 12.50 15.28
C CYS A 264 12.08 13.40 14.67
N LEU A 265 10.80 13.03 14.83
CA LEU A 265 9.65 13.78 14.30
C LEU A 265 9.61 15.20 14.86
N ARG A 266 9.89 15.38 16.16
CA ARG A 266 9.99 16.70 16.79
C ARG A 266 11.06 17.56 16.12
N ASN A 267 12.24 16.99 15.85
CA ASN A 267 13.34 17.71 15.21
C ASN A 267 13.06 18.03 13.74
N LEU A 268 12.43 17.11 13.00
CA LEU A 268 11.98 17.35 11.63
C LEU A 268 11.02 18.54 11.57
N HIS A 269 9.99 18.54 12.41
CA HIS A 269 8.99 19.62 12.47
C HIS A 269 9.63 20.96 12.88
N MET A 270 10.60 20.94 13.81
CA MET A 270 11.30 22.14 14.26
C MET A 270 12.28 22.71 13.21
N LYS A 271 12.97 21.88 12.43
CA LYS A 271 14.13 22.30 11.61
C LYS A 271 13.89 22.30 10.11
N HIS A 272 13.09 21.36 9.59
CA HIS A 272 13.15 20.99 8.17
C HIS A 272 11.89 21.33 7.37
N GLY A 273 10.77 21.58 8.04
CA GLY A 273 9.55 22.10 7.42
C GLY A 273 8.30 21.51 8.01
N GLU A 274 7.21 21.63 7.26
CA GLU A 274 5.99 20.92 7.58
C GLU A 274 6.23 19.41 7.49
N VAL A 275 5.75 18.69 8.49
CA VAL A 275 5.80 17.22 8.53
C VAL A 275 4.37 16.75 8.62
N LYS A 276 3.89 16.12 7.56
CA LYS A 276 2.60 15.44 7.57
C LYS A 276 2.80 14.01 8.05
N PHE A 277 2.22 13.69 9.19
CA PHE A 277 2.22 12.33 9.71
C PHE A 277 1.12 11.53 9.00
N LEU A 278 1.49 10.37 8.43
CA LEU A 278 0.56 9.48 7.71
C LEU A 278 0.21 8.22 8.51
N GLY A 279 0.72 8.05 9.73
CA GLY A 279 0.40 6.93 10.60
C GLY A 279 1.62 6.14 11.06
N SER A 280 1.48 5.48 12.21
CA SER A 280 2.36 4.42 12.70
C SER A 280 1.55 3.15 12.83
N TYR A 281 2.00 2.05 12.25
CA TYR A 281 1.20 0.84 12.07
C TYR A 281 2.08 -0.42 11.99
N PRO A 282 1.52 -1.62 12.23
CA PRO A 282 2.27 -2.86 12.13
C PRO A 282 2.82 -3.09 10.72
N SER A 283 4.08 -3.52 10.62
CA SER A 283 4.73 -3.89 9.37
C SER A 283 4.14 -5.18 8.80
N GLY A 284 3.99 -5.27 7.48
CA GLY A 284 3.52 -6.45 6.77
C GLY A 284 4.59 -7.52 6.59
N SER A 285 5.88 -7.16 6.68
CA SER A 285 6.99 -8.09 6.72
C SER A 285 7.19 -8.57 8.16
N GLY A 286 6.75 -9.80 8.46
CA GLY A 286 6.69 -10.38 9.81
C GLY A 286 8.02 -10.65 10.53
N SER A 287 9.11 -9.97 10.18
CA SER A 287 10.39 -10.06 10.88
C SER A 287 11.31 -8.93 10.39
N GLY A 288 11.58 -7.95 11.25
CA GLY A 288 12.59 -6.91 10.98
C GLY A 288 14.00 -7.51 10.88
N ASN A 289 14.85 -6.94 10.03
CA ASN A 289 16.21 -7.40 9.74
C ASN A 289 17.22 -7.15 10.90
N GLY A 290 16.89 -7.49 12.14
CA GLY A 290 17.74 -7.21 13.31
C GLY A 290 17.84 -5.72 13.70
N ASP A 291 17.24 -4.83 12.92
CA ASP A 291 17.20 -3.38 13.18
C ASP A 291 16.39 -3.01 14.43
N ALA A 292 15.43 -3.86 14.83
CA ALA A 292 14.74 -3.73 16.11
C ALA A 292 15.69 -3.80 17.30
N ASP A 293 16.74 -4.63 17.21
CA ASP A 293 17.74 -4.77 18.28
C ASP A 293 18.66 -3.55 18.34
N LEU A 294 19.06 -3.01 17.18
CA LEU A 294 19.87 -1.78 17.10
C LEU A 294 19.13 -0.58 17.67
N ARG A 295 17.85 -0.41 17.31
CA ARG A 295 17.01 0.66 17.83
C ARG A 295 16.76 0.50 19.33
N SER A 296 16.50 -0.72 19.80
CA SER A 296 16.35 -0.99 21.24
C SER A 296 17.61 -0.65 22.05
N ALA A 297 18.80 -0.99 21.52
CA ALA A 297 20.07 -0.59 22.13
C ALA A 297 20.21 0.94 22.16
N ALA A 298 19.94 1.62 21.05
CA ALA A 298 19.99 3.08 20.98
C ALA A 298 18.99 3.76 21.94
N SER A 299 17.78 3.22 22.11
CA SER A 299 16.80 3.75 23.07
C SER A 299 17.31 3.62 24.51
N THR A 300 17.99 2.51 24.83
CA THR A 300 18.60 2.29 26.15
C THR A 300 19.71 3.31 26.43
N GLU A 301 20.57 3.55 25.45
CA GLU A 301 21.63 4.57 25.55
C GLU A 301 21.06 5.99 25.67
N SER A 302 19.98 6.30 24.94
CA SER A 302 19.27 7.58 25.05
C SER A 302 18.72 7.80 26.46
N ALA A 303 18.07 6.80 27.05
CA ALA A 303 17.56 6.89 28.42
C ALA A 303 18.70 7.09 29.44
N ALA A 304 19.85 6.42 29.26
CA ALA A 304 21.03 6.65 30.09
C ALA A 304 21.59 8.07 29.94
N ALA A 305 21.59 8.62 28.72
CA ALA A 305 21.99 9.99 28.45
C ALA A 305 21.06 11.01 29.13
N ASP A 306 19.75 10.76 29.16
CA ASP A 306 18.79 11.62 29.85
C ASP A 306 18.99 11.62 31.37
N VAL A 307 19.30 10.47 31.97
CA VAL A 307 19.67 10.37 33.39
C VAL A 307 20.94 11.19 33.66
N TRP A 308 21.97 11.01 32.85
CA TRP A 308 23.22 11.76 32.98
C TRP A 308 22.99 13.27 32.85
N LEU A 309 22.22 13.71 31.85
CA LEU A 309 21.91 15.12 31.64
C LEU A 309 21.13 15.72 32.81
N THR A 310 20.23 14.95 33.40
CA THR A 310 19.49 15.33 34.61
C THR A 310 20.45 15.56 35.78
N GLU A 311 21.44 14.68 35.99
CA GLU A 311 22.45 14.86 37.03
C GLU A 311 23.34 16.09 36.79
N VAL A 312 23.74 16.35 35.54
CA VAL A 312 24.50 17.56 35.19
C VAL A 312 23.70 18.83 35.52
N ARG A 313 22.40 18.86 35.19
CA ARG A 313 21.52 20.01 35.45
C ARG A 313 21.33 20.30 36.95
N LYS A 314 21.44 19.31 37.82
CA LYS A 314 21.41 19.52 39.28
C LYS A 314 22.58 20.36 39.80
N GLN A 315 23.65 20.49 39.02
CA GLN A 315 24.82 21.30 39.39
C GLN A 315 24.66 22.79 39.08
N ILE A 316 23.55 23.19 38.43
CA ILE A 316 23.25 24.60 38.17
C ILE A 316 23.01 25.29 39.52
N GLN A 317 23.99 26.09 39.94
CA GLN A 317 23.85 26.98 41.09
C GLN A 317 23.10 28.24 40.64
N GLY A 318 21.91 28.44 41.20
CA GLY A 318 21.15 29.69 41.09
C GLY A 318 21.57 30.70 42.13
#